data_AF-A0A920T5Q4-F1
#
_entry.id   AF-A0A920T5Q4-F1
#
_cell.length_a   1.000
_cell.length_b   1.000
_cell.length_c   1.000
_cell.angle_alpha   90.00
_cell.angle_beta   90.00
_cell.angle_gamma   90.00
#
_symmetry.space_group_name_H-M   'P 1'
#
loop_
_entity.id
_entity.type
_entity.pdbx_description
1 polymer ?
#
loop_
_entity_poly.entity_id
_entity_poly.type
_entity_poly.pdbx_seq_one_letter_code
_entity_poly.pdbx_strand_id
1 'polypeptide(L)'
;MEDFQLDIVLGKGPAARSVRLAIAPFTLVAATTRTGLITGPLRDRFGLVARLDYYTASDLEKIVTRSAGIIDVEIDQAGSSEIARRARGKTSNSK
;
A
#
# COMPACT_ATOMS: atom_id res chain seq x y z
N MET A 1 -10.66 -3.80 -16.53
CA MET A 1 -10.79 -4.55 -15.27
C MET A 1 -12.25 -4.79 -14.96
N GLU A 2 -13.09 -3.78 -15.13
CA GLU A 2 -14.56 -3.92 -15.07
C GLU A 2 -15.14 -4.96 -16.03
N ASP A 3 -14.55 -5.10 -17.23
CA ASP A 3 -15.09 -6.02 -18.24
C ASP A 3 -14.66 -7.49 -18.05
N PHE A 4 -13.76 -7.78 -17.11
CA PHE A 4 -13.16 -9.11 -16.89
C PHE A 4 -12.63 -9.77 -18.18
N GLN A 5 -12.18 -8.97 -19.13
CA GLN A 5 -11.51 -9.40 -20.35
C GLN A 5 -10.05 -8.97 -20.34
N LEU A 6 -9.17 -9.84 -20.81
CA LEU A 6 -7.76 -9.54 -21.04
C LEU A 6 -7.41 -9.86 -22.48
N ASP A 7 -6.92 -8.84 -23.19
CA ASP A 7 -6.42 -8.98 -24.54
C ASP A 7 -4.92 -9.28 -24.49
N ILE A 8 -4.53 -10.45 -25.00
CA ILE A 8 -3.14 -10.89 -25.08
C ILE A 8 -2.74 -11.06 -26.55
N VAL A 9 -1.59 -10.51 -26.92
CA VAL A 9 -0.99 -10.75 -28.24
C VAL A 9 -0.16 -12.02 -28.17
N LEU A 10 -0.53 -13.02 -28.96
CA LEU A 10 0.23 -14.28 -29.11
C LEU A 10 1.05 -14.23 -30.39
N GLY A 11 2.36 -14.52 -30.28
CA GLY A 11 3.31 -14.52 -31.40
C GLY A 11 4.07 -13.19 -31.59
N LYS A 12 4.86 -13.10 -32.66
CA LYS A 12 5.61 -11.90 -33.06
C LYS A 12 5.53 -11.69 -34.57
N GLY A 13 5.67 -10.45 -35.03
CA GLY A 13 5.66 -10.12 -36.47
C GLY A 13 4.27 -10.27 -37.12
N PRO A 14 4.20 -10.47 -38.45
CA PRO A 14 2.94 -10.52 -39.20
C PRO A 14 1.96 -11.63 -38.77
N ALA A 15 2.47 -12.67 -38.08
CA ALA A 15 1.67 -13.78 -37.57
C ALA A 15 1.12 -13.55 -36.14
N ALA A 16 1.38 -12.39 -35.54
CA ALA A 16 0.85 -12.05 -34.23
C ALA A 16 -0.68 -11.96 -34.29
N ARG A 17 -1.36 -12.63 -33.35
CA ARG A 17 -2.82 -12.57 -33.22
C ARG A 17 -3.23 -12.15 -31.82
N SER A 18 -4.27 -11.34 -31.72
CA SER A 18 -4.88 -10.95 -30.45
C SER A 18 -5.89 -12.02 -30.02
N VAL A 19 -5.76 -12.51 -28.79
CA VAL A 19 -6.72 -13.41 -28.16
C VAL A 19 -7.30 -12.69 -26.95
N ARG A 20 -8.63 -12.73 -26.85
CA ARG A 20 -9.37 -12.20 -25.71
C ARG A 20 -9.69 -13.34 -24.76
N LEU A 21 -9.21 -13.24 -23.53
CA LEU A 21 -9.44 -14.20 -22.45
C LEU A 21 -10.44 -13.64 -21.46
N ALA A 22 -11.44 -14.44 -21.11
CA ALA A 22 -12.32 -14.16 -19.98
C ALA A 22 -11.58 -14.48 -18.67
N ILE A 23 -11.67 -13.58 -17.71
CA ILE A 23 -11.09 -13.73 -16.37
C ILE A 23 -12.24 -13.92 -15.37
N ALA A 24 -12.03 -14.77 -14.36
CA ALA A 24 -12.95 -14.86 -13.25
C ALA A 24 -13.03 -13.52 -12.47
N PRO A 25 -14.15 -13.20 -11.82
CA PRO A 25 -14.23 -12.03 -10.96
C PRO A 25 -13.17 -12.06 -9.85
N PHE A 26 -12.51 -10.92 -9.61
CA PHE A 26 -11.50 -10.78 -8.56
C PHE A 26 -11.46 -9.34 -8.02
N THR A 27 -10.84 -9.17 -6.85
CA THR A 27 -10.55 -7.85 -6.28
C THR A 27 -9.07 -7.52 -6.48
N LEU A 28 -8.78 -6.50 -7.29
CA LEU A 28 -7.41 -5.99 -7.39
C LEU A 28 -7.12 -5.03 -6.24
N VAL A 29 -6.10 -5.34 -5.44
CA VAL A 29 -5.52 -4.41 -4.47
C VAL A 29 -4.14 -3.99 -4.98
N ALA A 30 -3.91 -2.69 -5.09
CA ALA A 30 -2.63 -2.13 -5.53
C ALA A 30 -2.08 -1.17 -4.48
N ALA A 31 -0.76 -1.11 -4.35
CA ALA A 31 -0.05 -0.19 -3.48
C ALA A 31 1.03 0.55 -4.26
N THR A 32 1.18 1.85 -4.00
CA THR A 32 2.26 2.67 -4.57
C THR A 32 2.75 3.66 -3.52
N THR A 33 4.05 3.95 -3.53
CA THR A 33 4.64 5.04 -2.75
C THR A 33 4.51 6.40 -3.45
N ARG A 34 4.18 6.40 -4.75
CA ARG A 34 4.07 7.60 -5.58
C ARG A 34 2.81 7.52 -6.44
N THR A 35 1.70 8.00 -5.91
CA THR A 35 0.40 8.03 -6.61
C THR A 35 0.45 8.82 -7.92
N GLY A 36 1.31 9.83 -8.02
CA GLY A 36 1.51 10.62 -9.24
C GLY A 36 2.14 9.86 -10.42
N LEU A 37 2.67 8.65 -10.19
CA LEU A 37 3.22 7.79 -11.25
C LEU A 37 2.20 6.82 -11.84
N ILE A 38 1.01 6.73 -11.25
CA ILE A 38 -0.08 5.94 -11.83
C ILE A 38 -0.77 6.82 -12.87
N THR A 39 -0.89 6.31 -14.10
CA THR A 39 -1.60 7.00 -15.17
C THR A 39 -3.07 7.22 -14.77
N GLY A 40 -3.65 8.35 -15.17
CA GLY A 40 -5.06 8.66 -14.92
C GLY A 40 -6.00 7.49 -15.25
N PRO A 41 -5.94 6.91 -16.48
CA PRO A 41 -6.81 5.81 -16.87
C PRO A 41 -6.71 4.54 -16.01
N LEU A 42 -5.54 4.24 -15.43
CA LEU A 42 -5.41 3.10 -14.53
C LEU A 42 -5.89 3.44 -13.11
N ARG A 43 -5.61 4.66 -12.65
CA ARG A 43 -6.06 5.14 -11.34
C ARG A 43 -7.58 5.23 -11.25
N ASP A 44 -8.22 5.72 -12.30
CA ASP A 44 -9.68 5.92 -12.34
C ASP A 44 -10.46 4.60 -12.32
N ARG A 45 -9.79 3.46 -12.53
CA ARG A 45 -10.35 2.10 -12.43
C ARG A 45 -10.38 1.54 -11.00
N PHE A 46 -9.85 2.26 -10.01
CA PHE A 46 -9.91 1.85 -8.61
C PHE A 46 -11.09 2.54 -7.92
N GLY A 47 -12.12 1.76 -7.54
CA GLY A 47 -13.30 2.28 -6.83
C GLY A 47 -13.04 2.76 -5.40
N LEU A 48 -11.91 2.35 -4.80
CA LEU A 48 -11.45 2.83 -3.50
C LEU A 48 -9.98 3.23 -3.60
N VAL A 49 -9.69 4.49 -3.28
CA VAL A 49 -8.33 5.01 -3.19
C VAL A 49 -8.10 5.52 -1.77
N ALA A 50 -7.28 4.79 -1.00
CA ALA A 50 -6.88 5.19 0.34
C ALA A 50 -5.45 5.74 0.31
N ARG A 51 -5.25 6.89 0.96
CA ARG A 51 -3.92 7.42 1.24
C ARG A 51 -3.57 7.08 2.69
N LEU A 52 -2.43 6.45 2.87
CA LEU A 52 -1.89 6.16 4.20
C LEU A 52 -1.05 7.36 4.64
N ASP A 53 -1.50 8.01 5.70
CA ASP A 53 -0.72 9.03 6.37
C ASP A 53 0.21 8.41 7.41
N TYR A 54 1.19 9.19 7.82
CA TYR A 54 2.09 8.80 8.89
C TYR A 54 1.37 8.77 10.24
N TYR A 55 1.37 7.61 10.91
CA TYR A 55 1.07 7.48 12.34
C TYR A 55 1.68 8.59 13.19
N THR A 56 0.90 9.08 14.16
CA THR A 56 1.38 9.99 15.19
C THR A 56 2.30 9.26 16.17
N ALA A 57 3.06 10.00 16.97
CA ALA A 57 3.86 9.41 18.05
C ALA A 57 2.98 8.61 19.04
N SER A 58 1.77 9.09 19.34
CA SER A 58 0.82 8.36 20.22
C SER A 58 0.34 7.05 19.60
N ASP A 59 0.10 7.02 18.28
CA ASP A 59 -0.27 5.78 17.60
C ASP A 59 0.89 4.78 17.58
N LEU A 60 2.11 5.27 17.35
CA LEU A 60 3.32 4.44 17.39
C LEU A 60 3.59 3.88 18.79
N GLU A 61 3.35 4.66 19.85
CA GLU A 61 3.47 4.17 21.23
C GLU A 61 2.52 3.00 21.48
N LYS A 62 1.24 3.13 21.09
CA LYS A 62 0.26 2.03 21.19
C LYS A 62 0.71 0.78 20.41
N ILE A 63 1.24 0.97 19.20
CA ILE A 63 1.75 -0.12 18.37
C ILE A 63 2.93 -0.82 19.04
N VAL A 64 3.87 -0.06 19.60
CA VAL A 64 5.06 -0.58 20.29
C VAL A 64 4.66 -1.36 21.52
N THR A 65 3.83 -0.79 22.41
CA THR A 65 3.35 -1.46 23.62
C THR A 65 2.60 -2.74 23.29
N ARG A 66 1.70 -2.70 22.28
CA ARG A 66 0.98 -3.90 21.84
C ARG A 66 1.94 -4.96 21.28
N SER A 67 2.93 -4.55 20.49
CA SER A 67 3.88 -5.48 19.87
C SER A 67 4.76 -6.15 20.92
N ALA A 68 5.22 -5.41 21.94
CA ALA A 68 5.97 -5.94 23.06
C ALA A 68 5.20 -7.05 23.80
N GLY A 69 3.90 -6.84 24.05
CA GLY A 69 3.02 -7.87 24.61
C GLY A 69 2.82 -9.11 23.72
N ILE A 70 2.88 -8.98 22.39
CA ILE A 70 2.76 -10.13 21.46
C ILE A 70 4.01 -11.00 21.47
N ILE A 71 5.18 -10.39 21.66
CA ILE A 71 6.48 -11.08 21.65
C ILE A 71 7.01 -11.39 23.05
N ASP A 72 6.18 -11.20 24.08
CA ASP A 72 6.48 -11.46 25.50
C ASP A 72 7.73 -10.71 26.01
N VAL A 73 7.83 -9.43 25.66
CA VAL A 73 8.90 -8.53 26.11
C VAL A 73 8.30 -7.45 27.01
N GLU A 74 8.87 -7.29 28.20
CA GLU A 74 8.51 -6.18 29.08
C GLU A 74 8.99 -4.84 28.49
N ILE A 75 8.11 -3.85 28.50
CA ILE A 75 8.42 -2.48 28.11
C ILE A 75 7.73 -1.51 29.06
N ASP A 76 8.49 -0.53 29.56
CA ASP A 76 7.92 0.55 30.34
C ASP A 76 7.38 1.66 29.43
N GLN A 77 6.55 2.54 30.01
CA GLN A 77 5.93 3.62 29.25
C GLN A 77 6.98 4.54 28.60
N ALA A 78 8.03 4.88 29.35
CA ALA A 78 9.12 5.74 28.88
C ALA A 78 9.84 5.14 27.66
N GLY A 79 10.12 3.84 27.68
CA GLY A 79 10.72 3.10 26.57
C GLY A 79 9.81 3.08 25.34
N SER A 80 8.51 2.81 25.51
CA SER A 80 7.58 2.83 24.38
C SER A 80 7.45 4.22 23.74
N SER A 81 7.37 5.28 24.55
CA SER A 81 7.31 6.66 24.06
C SER A 81 8.61 7.06 23.35
N GLU A 82 9.77 6.62 23.84
CA GLU A 82 11.06 6.94 23.24
C GLU A 82 11.24 6.27 21.87
N ILE A 83 10.86 5.00 21.76
CA ILE A 83 10.85 4.28 20.46
C ILE A 83 9.90 4.97 19.50
N ALA A 84 8.67 5.28 19.94
CA ALA A 84 7.67 5.94 19.11
C ALA A 84 8.14 7.30 18.58
N ARG A 85 8.81 8.09 19.42
CA ARG A 85 9.37 9.40 19.06
C ARG A 85 10.52 9.30 18.06
N ARG A 86 11.33 8.24 18.12
CA ARG A 86 12.50 8.04 17.23
C ARG A 86 12.17 7.29 15.94
N ALA A 87 11.10 6.50 15.91
CA ALA A 87 10.68 5.71 14.75
C ALA A 87 10.35 6.57 13.52
N ARG A 88 10.11 7.87 13.70
CA ARG A 88 10.12 8.87 12.62
C ARG A 88 11.12 9.96 12.99
N GLY A 89 12.30 9.95 12.37
CA GLY A 89 13.23 11.08 12.48
C GLY A 89 12.51 12.39 12.13
N LYS A 90 12.59 13.39 13.04
CA LYS A 90 12.04 14.76 12.94
C LYS A 90 11.47 15.10 11.55
N THR A 91 10.18 14.87 11.34
CA THR A 91 9.44 15.46 10.22
C THR A 91 8.08 15.95 10.71
N SER A 92 8.13 16.80 11.73
CA SER A 92 7.05 17.73 12.10
C SER A 92 7.68 18.97 12.75
N ASN A 93 8.50 19.67 11.95
CA ASN A 93 8.73 21.12 12.02
C ASN A 93 9.74 21.50 10.93
N SER A 94 9.27 21.61 9.70
CA SER A 94 9.85 22.54 8.74
C SER A 94 8.76 22.96 7.77
N LYS A 95 8.25 24.17 8.03
CA LYS A 95 7.24 24.96 7.32
C LYS A 95 5.79 24.59 7.55
#